data_AF-A0A349MHA8-F1
#
_entry.id   AF-A0A349MHA8-F1
#
_cell.length_a   1.000
_cell.length_b   1.000
_cell.length_c   1.000
_cell.angle_alpha   90.00
_cell.angle_beta   90.00
_cell.angle_gamma   90.00
#
_symmetry.space_group_name_H-M   'P 1'
#
loop_
_entity.id
_entity.type
_entity.pdbx_description
1 polymer ?
#
loop_
_entity_poly.entity_id
_entity_poly.type
_entity_poly.pdbx_seq_one_letter_code
_entity_poly.pdbx_strand_id
1 'polypeptide(L)'
;MTLFSLAPGLLVMVTSFTRVIVVMSFTRQALGLQGQPPNQVLIALALFVTMFVMGPVFDRVYDNALRPYLDKKINEETAWNRAVEPMRAFMLRQTRENNLAMFVRLSGDKKPQSANDIPLRLVIPAFMLSELTTAFQIGFLIYLPFLIVDMVV
;
A
#
# COMPACT_ATOMS: atom_id res chain seq x y z
N MET A 1 0.62 12.54 20.77
CA MET A 1 -0.48 12.91 19.85
C MET A 1 -0.05 12.87 18.38
N THR A 2 1.08 13.49 18.00
CA THR A 2 1.52 13.61 16.58
C THR A 2 1.75 12.29 15.85
N LEU A 3 2.38 11.29 16.46
CA LEU A 3 2.64 10.00 15.79
C LEU A 3 1.35 9.20 15.52
N PHE A 4 0.44 9.18 16.51
CA PHE A 4 -0.86 8.51 16.37
C PHE A 4 -1.76 9.19 15.33
N SER A 5 -1.69 10.51 15.19
CA SER A 5 -2.42 11.22 14.13
C SER A 5 -1.90 10.93 12.71
N LEU A 6 -0.64 10.50 12.56
CA LEU A 6 -0.03 10.16 11.27
C LEU A 6 -0.22 8.68 10.88
N ALA A 7 -0.55 7.82 11.83
CA ALA A 7 -0.68 6.38 11.61
C ALA A 7 -1.68 6.02 10.48
N PRO A 8 -2.88 6.64 10.37
CA PRO A 8 -3.78 6.36 9.26
C PRO A 8 -3.18 6.72 7.89
N GLY A 9 -2.42 7.82 7.83
CA GLY A 9 -1.73 8.23 6.61
C GLY A 9 -0.65 7.23 6.20
N LEU A 10 0.18 6.78 7.15
CA LEU A 10 1.19 5.76 6.89
C LEU A 10 0.56 4.46 6.38
N LEU A 11 -0.53 4.03 6.99
CA LEU A 11 -1.26 2.84 6.58
C LEU A 11 -1.69 2.91 5.11
N VAL A 12 -2.23 4.04 4.68
CA VAL A 12 -2.61 4.28 3.27
C VAL A 12 -1.39 4.35 2.34
N MET A 13 -0.30 4.97 2.78
CA MET A 13 0.85 5.27 1.94
C MET A 13 1.81 4.10 1.73
N VAL A 14 2.01 3.24 2.73
CA VAL A 14 3.11 2.24 2.69
C VAL A 14 2.65 0.78 2.80
N THR A 15 1.34 0.53 2.73
CA THR A 15 0.77 -0.83 2.83
C THR A 15 -0.18 -1.15 1.68
N SER A 16 -0.68 -2.38 1.62
CA SER A 16 -1.69 -2.82 0.64
C SER A 16 -3.09 -2.23 0.85
N PHE A 17 -3.32 -1.48 1.94
CA PHE A 17 -4.66 -1.02 2.31
C PHE A 17 -5.39 -0.28 1.19
N THR A 18 -4.69 0.63 0.51
CA THR A 18 -5.26 1.45 -0.56
C THR A 18 -5.89 0.61 -1.66
N ARG A 19 -5.21 -0.46 -2.10
CA ARG A 19 -5.76 -1.35 -3.13
C ARG A 19 -6.99 -2.08 -2.62
N VAL A 20 -6.93 -2.62 -1.41
CA VAL A 20 -8.02 -3.42 -0.84
C VAL A 20 -9.29 -2.58 -0.67
N ILE A 21 -9.19 -1.40 -0.05
CA ILE A 21 -10.37 -0.57 0.24
C ILE A 21 -11.03 -0.04 -1.04
N VAL A 22 -10.24 0.29 -2.06
CA VAL A 22 -10.76 0.76 -3.36
C VAL A 22 -11.47 -0.38 -4.09
N VAL A 23 -10.89 -1.58 -4.14
CA VAL A 23 -11.54 -2.76 -4.76
C VAL A 23 -12.84 -3.12 -4.05
N MET A 24 -12.85 -3.11 -2.71
CA MET A 24 -14.06 -3.37 -1.93
C MET A 24 -15.15 -2.31 -2.20
N SER A 25 -14.75 -1.05 -2.35
CA SER A 25 -15.67 0.05 -2.66
C SER A 25 -16.27 -0.08 -4.07
N PHE A 26 -15.48 -0.48 -5.07
CA PHE A 26 -15.97 -0.81 -6.40
C PHE A 26 -16.93 -2.00 -6.39
N THR A 27 -16.59 -3.04 -5.62
CA THR A 27 -17.45 -4.23 -5.50
C THR A 27 -18.80 -3.85 -4.90
N ARG A 28 -18.83 -3.02 -3.85
CA ARG A 28 -20.10 -2.52 -3.29
C ARG A 28 -20.93 -1.76 -4.32
N GLN A 29 -20.30 -0.88 -5.10
CA GLN A 29 -20.99 -0.10 -6.12
C GLN A 29 -21.54 -0.99 -7.25
N ALA A 30 -20.77 -1.99 -7.67
CA ALA A 30 -21.14 -2.91 -8.74
C ALA A 30 -22.37 -3.75 -8.38
N LEU A 31 -22.55 -4.10 -7.09
CA LEU A 31 -23.71 -4.85 -6.62
C LEU A 31 -25.02 -4.03 -6.56
N GLY A 32 -24.98 -2.73 -6.85
CA GLY A 32 -26.15 -1.85 -6.76
C GLY A 32 -26.70 -1.66 -5.34
N LEU A 33 -25.95 -2.09 -4.31
CA LEU A 33 -26.39 -2.06 -2.92
C LEU A 33 -26.36 -0.63 -2.38
N GLN A 34 -27.52 -0.07 -2.06
CA GLN A 34 -27.63 1.23 -1.40
C GLN A 34 -27.26 1.10 0.09
N GLY A 35 -26.14 1.70 0.49
CA GLY A 35 -25.76 1.83 1.90
C GLY A 35 -25.24 0.56 2.60
N GLN A 36 -25.26 -0.60 1.94
CA GLN A 36 -24.70 -1.86 2.47
C GLN A 36 -23.60 -2.43 1.57
N PRO A 37 -22.48 -2.94 2.13
CA PRO A 37 -22.05 -2.81 3.52
C PRO A 37 -21.68 -1.35 3.87
N PRO A 38 -21.84 -0.92 5.14
CA PRO A 38 -21.47 0.43 5.57
C PRO A 38 -19.96 0.66 5.47
N ASN A 39 -19.52 1.91 5.32
CA ASN A 39 -18.10 2.26 5.14
C ASN A 39 -17.20 1.71 6.26
N GLN A 40 -17.69 1.70 7.51
CA GLN A 40 -16.94 1.17 8.65
C GLN A 40 -16.63 -0.33 8.51
N VAL A 41 -17.57 -1.11 7.97
CA VAL A 41 -17.37 -2.55 7.72
C VAL A 41 -16.32 -2.74 6.61
N LEU A 42 -16.39 -1.96 5.53
CA LEU A 42 -15.38 -2.02 4.47
C LEU A 42 -13.98 -1.68 4.98
N ILE A 43 -13.86 -0.63 5.82
CA ILE A 43 -12.57 -0.26 6.42
C ILE A 43 -12.06 -1.39 7.32
N ALA A 44 -12.91 -1.98 8.16
CA ALA A 44 -12.51 -3.09 9.03
C ALA A 44 -12.03 -4.30 8.20
N LEU A 45 -12.78 -4.69 7.17
CA LEU A 45 -12.39 -5.78 6.26
C LEU A 45 -11.06 -5.46 5.56
N ALA A 46 -10.89 -4.23 5.07
CA ALA A 46 -9.67 -3.81 4.42
C ALA A 46 -8.46 -3.84 5.37
N LEU A 47 -8.65 -3.45 6.64
CA LEU A 47 -7.61 -3.55 7.66
C LEU A 47 -7.21 -5.00 7.93
N PHE A 48 -8.18 -5.91 8.13
CA PHE A 48 -7.87 -7.32 8.36
C PHE A 48 -7.13 -7.97 7.19
N VAL A 49 -7.58 -7.73 5.95
CA VAL A 49 -6.89 -8.23 4.77
C VAL A 49 -5.51 -7.61 4.64
N THR A 50 -5.35 -6.32 4.96
CA THR A 50 -4.03 -5.67 4.97
C THR A 50 -3.10 -6.32 5.97
N MET A 51 -3.56 -6.58 7.20
CA MET A 51 -2.75 -7.27 8.22
C MET A 51 -2.34 -8.66 7.75
N PHE A 52 -3.25 -9.40 7.11
CA PHE A 52 -2.97 -10.72 6.56
C PHE A 52 -1.92 -10.68 5.44
N VAL A 53 -2.07 -9.76 4.47
CA VAL A 53 -1.14 -9.60 3.35
C VAL A 53 0.24 -9.08 3.81
N MET A 54 0.24 -8.16 4.77
CA MET A 54 1.45 -7.51 5.28
C MET A 54 2.17 -8.31 6.38
N GLY A 55 1.58 -9.40 6.88
CA GLY A 55 2.16 -10.24 7.95
C GLY A 55 3.66 -10.51 7.78
N PRO A 56 4.12 -11.06 6.64
CA PRO A 56 5.55 -11.34 6.42
C PRO A 56 6.47 -10.11 6.38
N VAL A 57 5.91 -8.91 6.17
CA VAL A 57 6.65 -7.65 6.23
C VAL A 57 6.75 -7.19 7.67
N PHE A 58 5.65 -7.25 8.43
CA PHE A 58 5.62 -6.90 9.84
C PHE A 58 6.49 -7.82 10.69
N ASP A 59 6.50 -9.13 10.42
CA ASP A 59 7.38 -10.09 11.10
C ASP A 59 8.85 -9.71 10.91
N ARG A 60 9.25 -9.36 9.69
CA ARG A 60 10.62 -8.92 9.39
C ARG A 60 10.99 -7.60 10.07
N VAL A 61 10.05 -6.66 10.17
CA VAL A 61 10.25 -5.42 10.94
C VAL A 61 10.40 -5.75 12.43
N TYR A 62 9.56 -6.64 12.95
CA TYR A 62 9.58 -7.04 14.35
C TYR A 62 10.91 -7.69 14.73
N ASP A 63 11.32 -8.72 13.99
CA ASP A 63 12.50 -9.52 14.31
C ASP A 63 13.83 -8.79 14.07
N ASN A 64 13.92 -7.98 13.02
CA ASN A 64 15.19 -7.35 12.62
C ASN A 64 15.40 -5.95 13.22
N ALA A 65 14.31 -5.25 13.55
CA ALA A 65 14.36 -3.87 14.03
C ALA A 65 13.78 -3.72 15.44
N LEU A 66 12.50 -4.03 15.63
CA LEU A 66 11.80 -3.68 16.88
C LEU A 66 12.32 -4.48 18.08
N ARG A 67 12.39 -5.81 17.97
CA ARG A 67 12.86 -6.68 19.05
C ARG A 67 14.31 -6.40 19.45
N PRO A 68 15.29 -6.29 18.52
CA PRO A 68 16.66 -5.91 18.88
C PRO A 68 16.78 -4.51 19.49
N TYR A 69 15.93 -3.57 19.07
CA TYR A 69 15.90 -2.21 19.65
C TYR A 69 15.37 -2.23 21.10
N LEU A 70 14.29 -2.95 21.35
CA LEU A 70 13.72 -3.14 22.70
C LEU A 70 14.69 -3.88 23.63
N ASP A 71 15.44 -4.85 23.09
CA ASP A 71 16.53 -5.54 23.79
C ASP A 71 17.79 -4.66 23.98
N LYS A 72 17.77 -3.39 23.52
CA LYS A 72 18.89 -2.44 23.55
C LYS A 72 20.16 -2.94 22.83
N LYS A 73 20.00 -3.85 21.87
CA LYS A 73 21.11 -4.40 21.05
C LYS A 73 21.49 -3.49 19.88
N ILE A 74 20.58 -2.60 19.46
CA ILE A 74 20.80 -1.63 18.40
C ILE A 74 20.29 -0.25 18.83
N ASN A 75 20.83 0.80 18.23
CA ASN A 75 20.33 2.17 18.42
C ASN A 75 19.09 2.46 17.55
N GLU A 76 18.45 3.59 17.81
CA GLU A 76 17.25 4.04 17.11
C GLU A 76 17.46 4.16 15.60
N GLU A 77 18.58 4.75 15.16
CA GLU A 77 18.90 4.94 13.75
C GLU A 77 19.03 3.59 13.00
N THR A 78 19.73 2.64 13.61
CA THR A 78 19.87 1.28 13.04
C THR A 78 18.53 0.57 13.00
N ALA A 79 17.71 0.71 14.04
CA ALA A 79 16.37 0.15 14.08
C ALA A 79 15.49 0.73 12.97
N TRP A 80 15.52 2.04 12.78
CA TRP A 80 14.79 2.72 11.71
C TRP A 80 15.19 2.20 10.33
N ASN A 81 16.50 2.14 10.05
CA ASN A 81 16.99 1.66 8.76
C ASN A 81 16.59 0.21 8.48
N ARG A 82 16.67 -0.67 9.49
CA ARG A 82 16.23 -2.08 9.39
C ARG A 82 14.72 -2.24 9.27
N ALA A 83 13.92 -1.34 9.85
CA ALA A 83 12.47 -1.36 9.73
C ALA A 83 12.01 -0.89 8.33
N VAL A 84 12.71 0.09 7.76
CA VAL A 84 12.41 0.65 6.44
C VAL A 84 12.69 -0.34 5.31
N GLU A 85 13.73 -1.15 5.43
CA GLU A 85 14.17 -2.09 4.38
C GLU A 85 13.07 -3.06 3.90
N PRO A 86 12.39 -3.85 4.77
CA PRO A 86 11.34 -4.76 4.32
C PRO A 86 10.12 -4.01 3.76
N MET A 87 9.80 -2.83 4.29
CA MET A 87 8.72 -1.98 3.77
C MET A 87 9.04 -1.47 2.37
N ARG A 88 10.28 -1.01 2.14
CA ARG A 88 10.78 -0.59 0.83
C ARG A 88 10.73 -1.74 -0.16
N ALA A 89 11.22 -2.91 0.22
CA ALA A 89 11.21 -4.09 -0.64
C ALA A 89 9.79 -4.50 -1.05
N PHE A 90 8.83 -4.43 -0.12
CA PHE A 90 7.42 -4.66 -0.41
C PHE A 90 6.88 -3.65 -1.44
N MET A 91 7.10 -2.35 -1.21
CA MET A 91 6.62 -1.29 -2.11
C MET A 91 7.22 -1.43 -3.51
N LEU A 92 8.55 -1.63 -3.61
CA LEU A 92 9.22 -1.79 -4.90
C LEU A 92 8.68 -2.98 -5.70
N ARG A 93 8.41 -4.11 -5.03
CA ARG A 93 7.85 -5.30 -5.68
C ARG A 93 6.45 -5.09 -6.26
N GLN A 94 5.67 -4.17 -5.69
CA GLN A 94 4.32 -3.85 -6.13
C GLN A 94 4.26 -2.61 -7.06
N THR A 95 5.34 -1.85 -7.13
CA THR A 95 5.40 -0.62 -7.92
C THR A 95 5.66 -0.96 -9.39
N ARG A 96 4.89 -0.36 -10.30
CA ARG A 96 5.11 -0.49 -11.73
C ARG A 96 6.39 0.24 -12.13
N GLU A 97 7.24 -0.40 -12.92
CA GLU A 97 8.50 0.19 -13.39
C GLU A 97 8.29 1.55 -14.08
N ASN A 98 7.25 1.67 -14.90
CA ASN A 98 6.91 2.93 -15.58
C ASN A 98 6.59 4.06 -14.59
N ASN A 99 5.84 3.76 -13.52
CA ASN A 99 5.50 4.75 -12.49
C ASN A 99 6.75 5.15 -11.71
N LEU A 100 7.58 4.18 -11.34
CA LEU A 100 8.85 4.44 -10.66
C LEU A 100 9.80 5.28 -11.52
N ALA A 101 9.94 4.93 -12.80
CA ALA A 101 10.76 5.66 -13.75
C ALA A 101 10.27 7.09 -13.97
N MET A 102 8.94 7.31 -13.98
CA MET A 102 8.35 8.65 -14.05
C MET A 102 8.80 9.51 -12.87
N PHE A 103 8.67 9.03 -11.63
CA PHE A 103 9.08 9.79 -10.44
C PHE A 103 10.61 10.03 -10.39
N VAL A 104 11.41 9.06 -10.82
CA VAL A 104 12.87 9.25 -10.96
C VAL A 104 13.18 10.36 -11.98
N ARG A 105 12.53 10.37 -13.14
CA ARG A 105 12.73 11.43 -14.15
C ARG A 105 12.31 12.80 -13.63
N LEU A 106 11.18 12.89 -12.94
CA LEU A 106 10.67 14.13 -12.38
C LEU A 106 11.56 14.68 -11.25
N SER A 107 12.28 13.81 -10.54
CA SER A 107 13.15 14.23 -9.43
C SER A 107 14.37 15.03 -9.89
N GLY A 108 14.79 14.89 -11.15
CA GLY A 108 16.06 15.45 -11.64
C GLY A 108 17.31 14.81 -11.03
N ASP A 109 17.16 13.79 -10.17
CA ASP A 109 18.26 13.08 -9.53
C ASP A 109 19.07 12.26 -10.57
N LYS A 110 20.34 11.96 -10.24
CA LYS A 110 21.16 11.04 -11.04
C LYS A 110 20.45 9.69 -11.15
N LYS A 111 20.54 9.07 -12.33
CA LYS A 111 19.93 7.76 -12.57
C LYS A 111 20.44 6.75 -11.52
N PRO A 112 19.55 6.14 -10.72
CA PRO A 112 19.94 5.18 -9.70
C PRO A 112 20.55 3.93 -10.33
N GLN A 113 21.53 3.32 -9.66
CA GLN A 113 22.23 2.12 -10.13
C GLN A 113 21.42 0.85 -9.84
N SER A 114 20.71 0.84 -8.70
CA SER A 114 19.80 -0.22 -8.29
C SER A 114 18.44 0.33 -7.84
N ALA A 115 17.39 -0.49 -7.91
CA ALA A 115 16.08 -0.16 -7.37
C ALA A 115 16.12 0.14 -5.86
N ASN A 116 17.07 -0.47 -5.15
CA ASN A 116 17.26 -0.24 -3.71
C ASN A 116 17.85 1.14 -3.39
N ASP A 117 18.50 1.81 -4.34
CA ASP A 117 19.10 3.14 -4.14
C ASP A 117 18.06 4.26 -4.24
N ILE A 118 16.86 3.96 -4.72
CA ILE A 118 15.83 4.95 -4.98
C ILE A 118 15.31 5.52 -3.65
N PRO A 119 15.37 6.84 -3.42
CA PRO A 119 14.89 7.43 -2.17
C PRO A 119 13.40 7.12 -1.91
N LEU A 120 13.03 6.88 -0.63
CA LEU A 120 11.64 6.62 -0.25
C LEU A 120 10.67 7.72 -0.70
N ARG A 121 11.14 8.98 -0.75
CA ARG A 121 10.35 10.13 -1.24
C ARG A 121 9.87 9.95 -2.69
N LEU A 122 10.51 9.08 -3.47
CA LEU A 122 10.12 8.74 -4.83
C LEU A 122 9.37 7.41 -4.88
N VAL A 123 9.79 6.42 -4.07
CA VAL A 123 9.16 5.09 -4.01
C VAL A 123 7.72 5.18 -3.52
N ILE A 124 7.45 5.92 -2.44
CA ILE A 124 6.12 6.02 -1.83
C ILE A 124 5.07 6.55 -2.82
N PRO A 125 5.23 7.72 -3.46
CA PRO A 125 4.23 8.21 -4.40
C PRO A 125 4.11 7.33 -5.66
N ALA A 126 5.21 6.72 -6.14
CA ALA A 126 5.17 5.77 -7.25
C ALA A 126 4.38 4.49 -6.90
N PHE A 127 4.56 3.99 -5.68
CA PHE A 127 3.82 2.86 -5.13
C PHE A 127 2.34 3.19 -5.02
N MET A 128 1.97 4.32 -4.41
CA MET A 128 0.57 4.75 -4.27
C MET A 128 -0.14 4.84 -5.62
N LEU A 129 0.52 5.43 -6.63
CA LEU A 129 -0.03 5.50 -7.99
C LEU A 129 -0.21 4.10 -8.60
N SER A 130 0.73 3.19 -8.35
CA SER A 130 0.66 1.80 -8.83
C SER A 130 -0.46 0.99 -8.15
N GLU A 131 -0.65 1.18 -6.85
CA GLU A 131 -1.75 0.58 -6.08
C GLU A 131 -3.10 1.06 -6.59
N LEU A 132 -3.27 2.38 -6.75
CA LEU A 132 -4.50 2.96 -7.29
C LEU A 132 -4.77 2.45 -8.70
N THR A 133 -3.80 2.53 -9.61
CA THR A 133 -3.98 2.04 -10.99
C THR A 133 -4.44 0.58 -11.01
N THR A 134 -3.81 -0.27 -10.21
CA THR A 134 -4.15 -1.70 -10.11
C THR A 134 -5.53 -1.89 -9.49
N ALA A 135 -5.89 -1.13 -8.45
CA ALA A 135 -7.19 -1.21 -7.81
C ALA A 135 -8.33 -0.79 -8.72
N PHE A 136 -8.15 0.28 -9.51
CA PHE A 136 -9.11 0.72 -10.52
C PHE A 136 -9.26 -0.31 -11.64
N GLN A 137 -8.17 -0.94 -12.09
CA GLN A 137 -8.24 -2.02 -13.07
C GLN A 137 -9.05 -3.21 -12.55
N ILE A 138 -8.78 -3.66 -11.32
CA ILE A 138 -9.55 -4.73 -10.68
C ILE A 138 -11.02 -4.31 -10.52
N GLY A 139 -11.27 -3.11 -10.01
CA GLY A 139 -12.61 -2.57 -9.82
C GLY A 139 -13.41 -2.51 -11.11
N PHE A 140 -12.79 -2.07 -12.21
CA PHE A 140 -13.42 -2.05 -13.52
C PHE A 140 -13.77 -3.46 -14.00
N LEU A 141 -12.85 -4.43 -13.87
CA LEU A 141 -13.10 -5.82 -14.24
C LEU A 141 -14.26 -6.43 -13.44
N ILE A 142 -14.37 -6.10 -12.15
CA ILE A 142 -15.49 -6.52 -11.30
C ILE A 142 -16.80 -5.87 -11.73
N TYR A 143 -16.76 -4.63 -12.22
CA TYR A 143 -17.95 -3.88 -12.62
C TYR A 143 -18.54 -4.36 -13.95
N LEU A 144 -17.71 -4.87 -14.87
CA LEU A 144 -18.12 -5.23 -16.23
C LEU A 144 -19.32 -6.21 -16.31
N PRO A 145 -19.39 -7.32 -15.56
CA PRO A 145 -20.51 -8.24 -15.63
C PRO A 145 -21.84 -7.59 -15.23
N PHE A 146 -21.84 -6.75 -14.21
CA PHE A 146 -23.05 -6.06 -13.73
C PHE A 146 -23.52 -5.01 -14.73
N LEU A 147 -22.60 -4.26 -15.32
CA LEU A 147 -22.91 -3.32 -16.39
C LEU A 147 -23.59 -4.02 -17.58
N ILE A 148 -23.09 -5.20 -17.98
CA ILE A 148 -23.70 -5.97 -19.08
C ILE A 148 -25.12 -6.39 -18.72
N VAL A 149 -25.37 -6.85 -17.48
CA VAL A 149 -26.72 -7.21 -17.03
C VAL A 149 -27.65 -6.00 -17.06
N ASP A 150 -27.20 -4.85 -16.55
CA ASP A 150 -27.98 -3.60 -16.55
C ASP A 150 -28.30 -3.08 -17.95
N MET A 151 -27.45 -3.33 -18.95
CA MET A 151 -27.70 -2.94 -20.34
C MET A 151 -28.66 -3.86 -21.09
N VAL A 152 -28.76 -5.13 -20.68
CA VAL A 152 -29.58 -6.15 -21.35
C VAL A 152 -31.02 -6.14 -20.84
N VAL A 153 -31.24 -5.78 -19.57
CA VAL A 153 -32.57 -5.70 -18.93
C VAL A 153 -33.25 -4.39 -19.29
#